data_AF-A0A0R2G010-F1
#
_entry.id   AF-A0A0R2G010-F1
#
_cell.length_a   1.000
_cell.length_b   1.000
_cell.length_c   1.000
_cell.angle_alpha   90.00
_cell.angle_beta   90.00
_cell.angle_gamma   90.00
#
_symmetry.space_group_name_H-M   'P 1'
#
loop_
_entity.id
_entity.type
_entity.pdbx_description
1 polymer ?
#
loop_
_entity_poly.entity_id
_entity_poly.type
_entity_poly.pdbx_seq_one_letter_code
_entity_poly.pdbx_strand_id
1 'polypeptide(L)'
;MMNIPFTLTLVCEERISAANHWIDYLMAQVQQELQVIDHIFSPFKQGSLLKKYQAGDLQIMQNASFHTVFDLAKKAAKTTTGFFDPYYASEFNPTGLVKGWAIEKIFNNLLSPFLTSHPQVTGISLNGGGDLQFATQPESSFDWEIGIENPKQLHSLSAVYKLKNGAAATSGFSKRGQHIANLTDHSLLQATIISEGLTWADIWATTALAAGQQKFINLLTEHKLTGLMITSKTIIPFSEGRLADAEKNTI
;
A
#
# COMPACT_ATOMS: atom_id res chain seq x y z
N MET A 1 0.96 -7.91 12.64
CA MET A 1 0.76 -6.80 11.68
C MET A 1 -0.30 -7.17 10.62
N MET A 2 -0.38 -8.44 10.25
CA MET A 2 -1.28 -8.96 9.22
C MET A 2 -2.66 -9.42 9.74
N ASN A 3 -3.15 -8.89 10.87
CA ASN A 3 -4.49 -9.22 11.38
C ASN A 3 -5.55 -8.33 10.70
N ILE A 4 -5.55 -8.36 9.36
CA ILE A 4 -6.43 -7.57 8.50
C ILE A 4 -7.04 -8.50 7.46
N PRO A 5 -8.26 -8.20 6.98
CA PRO A 5 -8.82 -8.95 5.87
C PRO A 5 -7.98 -8.71 4.61
N PHE A 6 -7.71 -9.79 3.89
CA PHE A 6 -7.14 -9.77 2.56
C PHE A 6 -8.18 -10.32 1.57
N THR A 7 -8.23 -9.72 0.39
CA THR A 7 -9.13 -10.14 -0.68
C THR A 7 -8.31 -10.35 -1.95
N LEU A 8 -8.35 -11.57 -2.48
CA LEU A 8 -7.88 -11.89 -3.83
C LEU A 8 -9.06 -11.79 -4.80
N THR A 9 -8.88 -11.06 -5.90
CA THR A 9 -9.87 -10.98 -6.97
C THR A 9 -9.29 -11.54 -8.25
N LEU A 10 -10.02 -12.45 -8.90
CA LEU A 10 -9.79 -12.85 -10.29
C LEU A 10 -10.94 -12.30 -11.15
N VAL A 11 -10.60 -11.65 -12.25
CA VAL A 11 -11.54 -11.20 -13.27
C VAL A 11 -11.36 -12.09 -14.49
N CYS A 12 -12.46 -12.64 -15.00
CA CYS A 12 -12.49 -13.50 -16.18
C CYS A 12 -13.60 -13.00 -17.11
N GLU A 13 -13.39 -13.03 -18.43
CA GLU A 13 -14.40 -12.64 -19.42
C GLU A 13 -15.61 -13.58 -19.43
N GLU A 14 -15.37 -14.86 -19.15
CA GLU A 14 -16.40 -15.88 -19.06
C GLU A 14 -16.31 -16.64 -17.72
N ARG A 15 -17.38 -17.35 -17.38
CA ARG A 15 -17.41 -18.17 -16.17
C ARG A 15 -16.51 -19.40 -16.36
N ILE A 16 -15.41 -19.46 -15.61
CA ILE A 16 -14.47 -20.59 -15.66
C ILE A 16 -14.79 -21.58 -14.54
N SER A 17 -14.98 -22.85 -14.89
CA SER A 17 -15.25 -23.92 -13.91
C SER A 17 -14.13 -24.12 -12.90
N ALA A 18 -12.87 -23.92 -13.32
CA ALA A 18 -11.68 -24.02 -12.49
C ALA A 18 -11.40 -22.80 -11.61
N ALA A 19 -12.12 -21.67 -11.78
CA ALA A 19 -11.80 -20.42 -11.08
C ALA A 19 -11.80 -20.56 -9.56
N ASN A 20 -12.76 -21.29 -8.99
CA ASN A 20 -12.82 -21.54 -7.55
C ASN A 20 -11.59 -22.30 -7.07
N HIS A 21 -11.16 -23.33 -7.80
CA HIS A 21 -9.98 -24.11 -7.46
C HIS A 21 -8.69 -23.26 -7.52
N TRP A 22 -8.58 -22.36 -8.51
CA TRP A 22 -7.47 -21.43 -8.59
C TRP A 22 -7.46 -20.42 -7.44
N ILE A 23 -8.62 -19.88 -7.08
CA ILE A 23 -8.75 -18.98 -5.92
C ILE A 23 -8.33 -19.70 -4.65
N ASP A 24 -8.82 -20.93 -4.40
CA ASP A 24 -8.48 -21.70 -3.20
C ASP A 24 -6.97 -21.97 -3.14
N TYR A 25 -6.36 -22.39 -4.26
CA TYR A 25 -4.93 -22.63 -4.37
C TYR A 25 -4.12 -21.35 -4.10
N LEU A 26 -4.43 -20.25 -4.79
CA LEU A 26 -3.72 -18.98 -4.64
C LEU A 26 -3.89 -18.41 -3.23
N MET A 27 -5.09 -18.46 -2.67
CA MET A 27 -5.36 -17.97 -1.31
C MET A 27 -4.57 -18.75 -0.27
N ALA A 28 -4.42 -20.08 -0.41
CA ALA A 28 -3.59 -20.87 0.48
C ALA A 28 -2.11 -20.43 0.43
N GLN A 29 -1.57 -20.19 -0.77
CA GLN A 29 -0.20 -19.71 -0.95
C GLN A 29 -0.01 -18.28 -0.41
N VAL A 30 -0.95 -17.38 -0.69
CA VAL A 30 -0.98 -16.01 -0.14
C VAL A 30 -1.00 -16.05 1.39
N GLN A 31 -1.85 -16.87 1.99
CA GLN A 31 -1.95 -17.02 3.43
C GLN A 31 -0.64 -17.53 4.04
N GLN A 32 0.00 -18.52 3.41
CA GLN A 32 1.28 -19.05 3.86
C GLN A 32 2.37 -17.97 3.86
N GLU A 33 2.50 -17.21 2.76
CA GLU A 33 3.46 -16.09 2.68
C GLU A 33 3.17 -15.01 3.73
N LEU A 34 1.91 -14.63 3.93
CA LEU A 34 1.53 -13.67 4.97
C LEU A 34 1.87 -14.16 6.37
N GLN A 35 1.73 -15.46 6.66
CA GLN A 35 2.13 -16.04 7.94
C GLN A 35 3.64 -15.98 8.16
N VAL A 36 4.43 -16.27 7.14
CA VAL A 36 5.90 -16.14 7.18
C VAL A 36 6.29 -14.68 7.45
N ILE A 37 5.71 -13.74 6.69
CA ILE A 37 5.98 -12.30 6.84
C ILE A 37 5.56 -11.81 8.24
N ASP A 38 4.42 -12.26 8.77
CA ASP A 38 3.99 -11.90 10.12
C ASP A 38 4.90 -12.51 11.20
N HIS A 39 5.48 -13.71 10.98
CA HIS A 39 6.52 -14.24 11.87
C HIS A 39 7.81 -13.41 11.82
N ILE A 40 8.14 -12.79 10.70
CA ILE A 40 9.32 -11.93 10.58
C ILE A 40 9.07 -10.56 11.23
N PHE A 41 7.98 -9.88 10.89
CA PHE A 41 7.81 -8.45 11.16
C PHE A 41 6.74 -8.10 12.20
N SER A 42 6.05 -9.05 12.82
CA SER A 42 4.99 -8.71 13.77
C SER A 42 5.57 -8.11 15.06
N PRO A 43 5.19 -6.87 15.45
CA PRO A 43 5.60 -6.29 16.72
C PRO A 43 4.87 -6.91 17.93
N PHE A 44 3.83 -7.73 17.68
CA PHE A 44 3.00 -8.34 18.73
C PHE A 44 3.44 -9.77 19.09
N LYS A 45 4.23 -10.43 18.23
CA LYS A 45 4.73 -11.78 18.45
C LYS A 45 6.12 -11.70 19.08
N GLN A 46 6.26 -12.11 20.34
CA GLN A 46 7.56 -12.08 21.05
C GLN A 46 8.65 -12.89 20.33
N GLY A 47 8.28 -13.96 19.62
CA GLY A 47 9.21 -14.77 18.84
C GLY A 47 9.57 -14.21 17.46
N SER A 48 9.06 -13.03 17.06
CA SER A 48 9.30 -12.50 15.72
C SER A 48 10.75 -12.07 15.53
N LEU A 49 11.22 -12.09 14.28
CA LEU A 49 12.57 -11.63 13.97
C LEU A 49 12.74 -10.13 14.28
N LEU A 50 11.68 -9.33 14.10
CA LEU A 50 11.64 -7.94 14.53
C LEU A 50 11.92 -7.78 16.02
N LYS A 51 11.25 -8.54 16.89
CA LYS A 51 11.46 -8.46 18.34
C LYS A 51 12.87 -8.89 18.75
N LYS A 52 13.43 -9.91 18.09
CA LYS A 52 14.83 -10.33 18.30
C LYS A 52 15.83 -9.25 17.87
N TYR A 53 15.60 -8.64 16.71
CA TYR A 53 16.43 -7.53 16.23
C TYR A 53 16.37 -6.32 17.18
N GLN A 54 15.17 -5.95 17.65
CA GLN A 54 14.98 -4.89 18.65
C GLN A 54 15.72 -5.20 19.96
N ALA A 55 15.81 -6.48 20.35
CA ALA A 55 16.58 -6.95 21.50
C ALA A 55 18.10 -7.05 21.26
N GLY A 56 18.60 -6.64 20.08
CA GLY A 56 20.03 -6.58 19.77
C GLY A 56 20.59 -7.78 18.98
N ASP A 57 19.75 -8.72 18.56
CA ASP A 57 20.21 -9.83 17.70
C ASP A 57 20.43 -9.35 16.25
N LEU A 58 21.67 -9.00 15.93
CA LEU A 58 22.04 -8.55 14.58
C LEU A 58 22.13 -9.70 13.56
N GLN A 59 22.13 -10.98 13.98
CA GLN A 59 22.16 -12.11 13.05
C GLN A 59 20.91 -12.16 12.18
N ILE A 60 19.82 -11.53 12.64
CA ILE A 60 18.57 -11.37 11.90
C ILE A 60 18.76 -10.73 10.51
N MET A 61 19.80 -9.91 10.33
CA MET A 61 20.12 -9.29 9.04
C MET A 61 20.53 -10.29 7.94
N GLN A 62 20.78 -11.56 8.29
CA GLN A 62 20.98 -12.64 7.32
C GLN A 62 19.67 -13.11 6.68
N ASN A 63 18.52 -12.83 7.29
CA ASN A 63 17.22 -13.12 6.69
C ASN A 63 16.97 -12.14 5.52
N ALA A 64 16.85 -12.66 4.30
CA ALA A 64 16.74 -11.85 3.09
C ALA A 64 15.55 -10.86 3.13
N SER A 65 14.38 -11.31 3.58
CA SER A 65 13.20 -10.43 3.68
C SER A 65 13.41 -9.31 4.69
N PHE A 66 13.98 -9.63 5.86
CA PHE A 66 14.31 -8.63 6.87
C PHE A 66 15.29 -7.60 6.33
N HIS A 67 16.36 -8.04 5.67
CA HIS A 67 17.35 -7.18 5.04
C HIS A 67 16.72 -6.24 4.00
N THR A 68 15.89 -6.78 3.10
CA THR A 68 15.17 -5.99 2.09
C THR A 68 14.30 -4.91 2.72
N VAL A 69 13.49 -5.25 3.74
CA VAL A 69 12.63 -4.28 4.43
C VAL A 69 13.44 -3.24 5.18
N PHE A 70 14.56 -3.63 5.79
CA PHE A 70 15.45 -2.70 6.48
C PHE A 70 16.06 -1.67 5.52
N ASP A 71 16.54 -2.11 4.36
CA ASP A 71 17.08 -1.22 3.34
C ASP A 71 16.01 -0.31 2.72
N LEU A 72 14.81 -0.85 2.46
CA LEU A 72 13.67 -0.06 2.02
C LEU A 72 13.30 1.01 3.04
N ALA A 73 13.27 0.67 4.34
CA ALA A 73 12.99 1.61 5.42
C ALA A 73 14.02 2.76 5.46
N LYS A 74 15.30 2.43 5.33
CA LYS A 74 16.38 3.45 5.26
C LYS A 74 16.25 4.33 4.03
N LYS A 75 15.94 3.73 2.87
CA LYS A 75 15.71 4.48 1.63
C LYS A 75 14.50 5.40 1.77
N ALA A 76 13.40 4.91 2.34
CA ALA A 76 12.20 5.68 2.62
C ALA A 76 12.50 6.88 3.51
N ALA A 77 13.21 6.69 4.63
CA ALA A 77 13.60 7.79 5.51
C ALA A 77 14.41 8.87 4.80
N LYS A 78 15.37 8.47 3.95
CA LYS A 78 16.16 9.42 3.16
C LYS A 78 15.32 10.14 2.11
N THR A 79 14.55 9.40 1.31
CA THR A 79 13.75 9.94 0.20
C THR A 79 12.65 10.86 0.69
N THR A 80 12.04 10.55 1.83
CA THR A 80 10.97 11.35 2.43
C THR A 80 11.49 12.44 3.36
N THR A 81 12.80 12.73 3.34
CA THR A 81 13.43 13.74 4.21
C THR A 81 13.13 13.55 5.71
N GLY A 82 12.97 12.31 6.15
CA GLY A 82 12.68 11.92 7.53
C GLY A 82 11.20 11.91 7.91
N PHE A 83 10.27 12.26 7.01
CA PHE A 83 8.84 12.18 7.31
C PHE A 83 8.34 10.73 7.43
N PHE A 84 8.95 9.80 6.70
CA PHE A 84 8.87 8.38 7.04
C PHE A 84 10.01 8.02 7.98
N ASP A 85 9.71 7.76 9.24
CA ASP A 85 10.70 7.37 10.24
C ASP A 85 10.48 5.91 10.70
N PRO A 86 11.36 4.96 10.34
CA PRO A 86 11.26 3.60 10.85
C PRO A 86 11.68 3.46 12.31
N TYR A 87 12.11 4.52 12.99
CA TYR A 87 12.46 4.55 14.41
C TYR A 87 11.51 5.43 15.24
N TYR A 88 10.33 5.77 14.71
CA TYR A 88 9.35 6.66 15.35
C TYR A 88 8.94 6.21 16.77
N ALA A 89 9.12 4.93 17.10
CA ALA A 89 8.83 4.32 18.40
C ALA A 89 10.10 4.00 19.21
N SER A 90 11.20 4.75 19.01
CA SER A 90 12.53 4.57 19.62
C SER A 90 13.30 3.31 19.20
N GLU A 91 12.61 2.25 18.81
CA GLU A 91 13.17 1.04 18.22
C GLU A 91 12.83 0.96 16.72
N PHE A 92 13.61 0.18 15.96
CA PHE A 92 13.28 -0.10 14.55
C PHE A 92 11.90 -0.75 14.45
N ASN A 93 10.98 -0.14 13.72
CA ASN A 93 9.61 -0.58 13.53
C ASN A 93 9.12 -0.24 12.10
N PRO A 94 9.14 -1.20 11.17
CA PRO A 94 8.79 -0.97 9.77
C PRO A 94 7.28 -1.12 9.49
N THR A 95 6.41 -0.99 10.49
CA THR A 95 4.95 -1.20 10.32
C THR A 95 4.29 -0.32 9.27
N GLY A 96 4.85 0.86 8.99
CA GLY A 96 4.36 1.76 7.94
C GLY A 96 4.72 1.38 6.51
N LEU A 97 5.49 0.30 6.30
CA LEU A 97 5.89 -0.15 4.95
C LEU A 97 5.63 -1.64 4.68
N VAL A 98 5.61 -2.47 5.74
CA VAL A 98 5.61 -3.94 5.59
C VAL A 98 4.34 -4.46 4.93
N LYS A 99 3.19 -3.81 5.14
CA LYS A 99 1.91 -4.19 4.51
C LYS A 99 1.99 -4.02 3.00
N GLY A 100 2.32 -2.81 2.52
CA GLY A 100 2.50 -2.56 1.08
C GLY A 100 3.55 -3.46 0.45
N TRP A 101 4.69 -3.63 1.12
CA TRP A 101 5.76 -4.53 0.67
C TRP A 101 5.34 -6.01 0.58
N ALA A 102 4.59 -6.50 1.56
CA ALA A 102 4.15 -7.89 1.57
C ALA A 102 3.19 -8.18 0.41
N ILE A 103 2.22 -7.30 0.18
CA ILE A 103 1.26 -7.43 -0.91
C ILE A 103 1.98 -7.34 -2.25
N GLU A 104 2.87 -6.36 -2.45
CA GLU A 104 3.64 -6.22 -3.69
C GLU A 104 4.53 -7.45 -3.93
N LYS A 105 5.22 -7.95 -2.91
CA LYS A 105 6.05 -9.16 -3.00
C LYS A 105 5.22 -10.38 -3.42
N ILE A 106 4.08 -10.61 -2.76
CA ILE A 106 3.20 -11.74 -3.08
C ILE A 106 2.65 -11.57 -4.50
N PHE A 107 2.23 -10.37 -4.85
CA PHE A 107 1.71 -10.08 -6.17
C PHE A 107 2.74 -10.39 -7.27
N ASN A 108 3.96 -9.86 -7.14
CA ASN A 108 5.02 -10.04 -8.14
C ASN A 108 5.50 -11.49 -8.24
N ASN A 109 5.58 -12.21 -7.11
CA ASN A 109 6.14 -13.57 -7.10
C ASN A 109 5.12 -14.67 -7.42
N LEU A 110 3.83 -14.42 -7.19
CA LEU A 110 2.78 -15.44 -7.31
C LEU A 110 1.69 -15.01 -8.31
N LEU A 111 1.10 -13.84 -8.11
CA LEU A 111 -0.13 -13.46 -8.81
C LEU A 111 0.12 -12.96 -10.24
N SER A 112 1.17 -12.17 -10.45
CA SER A 112 1.55 -11.70 -11.78
C SER A 112 1.99 -12.87 -12.68
N PRO A 113 2.85 -13.81 -12.25
CA PRO A 113 3.15 -15.02 -13.03
C PRO A 113 1.90 -15.87 -13.31
N PHE A 114 0.99 -15.98 -12.33
CA PHE A 114 -0.28 -16.69 -12.51
C PHE A 114 -1.13 -16.04 -13.60
N LEU A 115 -1.30 -14.71 -13.57
CA LEU A 115 -2.00 -13.95 -14.61
C LEU A 115 -1.39 -14.24 -15.98
N THR A 116 -0.08 -14.09 -16.14
CA THR A 116 0.60 -14.35 -17.42
C THR A 116 0.39 -15.78 -17.93
N SER A 117 0.31 -16.76 -17.04
CA SER A 117 0.14 -18.18 -17.40
C SER A 117 -1.30 -18.60 -17.65
N HIS A 118 -2.28 -17.76 -17.32
CA HIS A 118 -3.72 -18.05 -17.45
C HIS A 118 -4.41 -16.96 -18.29
N PRO A 119 -4.36 -17.05 -19.63
CA PRO A 119 -4.96 -16.05 -20.52
C PRO A 119 -6.46 -15.84 -20.31
N GLN A 120 -7.16 -16.82 -19.73
CA GLN A 120 -8.58 -16.72 -19.40
C GLN A 120 -8.86 -15.80 -18.20
N VAL A 121 -7.84 -15.50 -17.40
CA VAL A 121 -7.90 -14.51 -16.33
C VAL A 121 -7.47 -13.17 -16.93
N THR A 122 -8.42 -12.27 -16.97
CA THR A 122 -8.35 -10.94 -17.57
C THR A 122 -7.68 -9.93 -16.62
N GLY A 123 -7.87 -10.10 -15.31
CA GLY A 123 -7.27 -9.25 -14.30
C GLY A 123 -7.13 -9.97 -12.96
N ILE A 124 -6.13 -9.56 -12.19
CA ILE A 124 -5.88 -10.08 -10.85
C ILE A 124 -5.57 -8.93 -9.90
N SER A 125 -6.05 -9.03 -8.66
CA SER A 125 -5.68 -8.07 -7.61
C SER A 125 -5.59 -8.70 -6.23
N LEU A 126 -4.74 -8.12 -5.39
CA LEU A 126 -4.61 -8.45 -3.98
C LEU A 126 -4.83 -7.17 -3.16
N ASN A 127 -5.90 -7.18 -2.36
CA ASN A 127 -6.20 -6.12 -1.40
C ASN A 127 -5.84 -6.58 0.02
N GLY A 128 -5.26 -5.69 0.83
CA GLY A 128 -5.08 -5.88 2.27
C GLY A 128 -5.42 -4.61 3.04
N GLY A 129 -6.53 -4.62 3.78
CA GLY A 129 -6.94 -3.49 4.61
C GLY A 129 -7.23 -2.19 3.84
N GLY A 130 -7.62 -2.28 2.57
CA GLY A 130 -7.92 -1.13 1.70
C GLY A 130 -6.80 -0.80 0.70
N ASP A 131 -5.59 -1.28 0.94
CA ASP A 131 -4.47 -1.12 0.02
C ASP A 131 -4.46 -2.23 -1.03
N LEU A 132 -4.16 -1.90 -2.28
CA LEU A 132 -4.40 -2.76 -3.42
C LEU A 132 -3.21 -2.76 -4.39
N GLN A 133 -2.79 -3.95 -4.83
CA GLN A 133 -1.97 -4.13 -6.03
C GLN A 133 -2.80 -4.90 -7.07
N PHE A 134 -2.78 -4.46 -8.32
CA PHE A 134 -3.60 -5.02 -9.38
C PHE A 134 -2.92 -4.95 -10.75
N ALA A 135 -3.33 -5.85 -11.64
CA ALA A 135 -2.94 -5.85 -13.04
C ALA A 135 -4.04 -6.45 -13.92
N THR A 136 -3.92 -6.16 -15.22
CA THR A 136 -4.73 -6.73 -16.29
C THR A 136 -3.85 -7.38 -17.35
N GLN A 137 -4.40 -8.34 -18.09
CA GLN A 137 -3.75 -8.84 -19.29
C GLN A 137 -3.49 -7.70 -20.28
N PRO A 138 -2.36 -7.70 -21.01
CA PRO A 138 -2.01 -6.63 -21.95
C PRO A 138 -3.10 -6.33 -22.99
N GLU A 139 -3.73 -7.36 -23.54
CA GLU A 139 -4.74 -7.24 -24.61
C GLU A 139 -6.17 -7.04 -24.08
N SER A 140 -6.37 -6.97 -22.76
CA SER A 140 -7.70 -6.82 -22.19
C SER A 140 -8.23 -5.39 -22.27
N SER A 141 -9.51 -5.24 -22.61
CA SER A 141 -10.24 -3.98 -22.49
C SER A 141 -10.70 -3.64 -21.07
N PHE A 142 -10.58 -4.57 -20.11
CA PHE A 142 -11.00 -4.36 -18.71
C PHE A 142 -10.15 -3.31 -18.00
N ASP A 143 -10.78 -2.37 -17.31
CA ASP A 143 -10.12 -1.40 -16.42
C ASP A 143 -10.58 -1.64 -14.98
N TRP A 144 -9.65 -1.53 -14.04
CA TRP A 144 -9.99 -1.49 -12.63
C TRP A 144 -10.55 -0.12 -12.25
N GLU A 145 -11.65 -0.10 -11.52
CA GLU A 145 -12.20 1.12 -10.90
C GLU A 145 -11.79 1.17 -9.42
N ILE A 146 -10.79 2.00 -9.11
CA ILE A 146 -10.24 2.14 -7.78
C ILE A 146 -10.98 3.26 -7.05
N GLY A 147 -12.00 2.88 -6.27
CA GLY A 147 -12.78 3.81 -5.45
C GLY A 147 -12.02 4.25 -4.19
N ILE A 148 -11.93 5.56 -3.97
CA ILE A 148 -11.35 6.15 -2.76
C ILE A 148 -12.46 6.57 -1.81
N GLU A 149 -12.55 5.91 -0.65
CA GLU A 149 -13.60 6.18 0.33
C GLU A 149 -13.44 7.57 0.99
N ASN A 150 -14.56 8.21 1.28
CA ASN A 150 -14.62 9.47 1.99
C ASN A 150 -14.39 9.26 3.50
N PRO A 151 -13.35 9.84 4.10
CA PRO A 151 -13.04 9.63 5.52
C PRO A 151 -14.08 10.19 6.48
N LYS A 152 -15.01 11.04 6.01
CA LYS A 152 -16.08 11.66 6.82
C LYS A 152 -17.44 10.97 6.68
N GLN A 153 -17.61 10.17 5.64
CA GLN A 153 -18.88 9.51 5.31
C GLN A 153 -18.56 8.09 4.88
N LEU A 154 -18.65 7.17 5.83
CA LEU A 154 -18.44 5.75 5.56
C LEU A 154 -19.35 5.31 4.41
N HIS A 155 -18.80 4.52 3.49
CA HIS A 155 -19.48 4.01 2.30
C HIS A 155 -19.79 5.03 1.18
N SER A 156 -19.27 6.26 1.24
CA SER A 156 -19.29 7.17 0.07
C SER A 156 -17.90 7.31 -0.56
N LEU A 157 -17.84 7.53 -1.88
CA LEU A 157 -16.57 7.69 -2.60
C LEU A 157 -16.25 9.18 -2.80
N SER A 158 -14.99 9.53 -2.53
CA SER A 158 -14.42 10.84 -2.84
C SER A 158 -13.85 10.92 -4.25
N ALA A 159 -13.39 9.81 -4.81
CA ALA A 159 -12.87 9.72 -6.18
C ALA A 159 -12.91 8.27 -6.70
N VAL A 160 -12.77 8.10 -8.01
CA VAL A 160 -12.56 6.80 -8.68
C VAL A 160 -11.44 6.97 -9.71
N TYR A 161 -10.43 6.09 -9.65
CA TYR A 161 -9.37 6.01 -10.67
C TYR A 161 -9.63 4.82 -11.59
N LYS A 162 -9.58 5.03 -12.91
CA LYS A 162 -9.67 3.95 -13.91
C LYS A 162 -8.29 3.59 -14.40
N LEU A 163 -7.82 2.38 -14.10
CA LEU A 163 -6.43 1.96 -14.34
C LEU A 163 -6.36 0.49 -14.78
N LYS A 164 -5.44 0.19 -15.70
CA LYS A 164 -5.09 -1.19 -16.09
C LYS A 164 -4.27 -1.88 -15.01
N ASN A 165 -3.17 -1.24 -14.63
CA ASN A 165 -2.17 -1.80 -13.74
C ASN A 165 -1.78 -0.77 -12.70
N GLY A 166 -1.35 -1.26 -11.54
CA GLY A 166 -0.70 -0.44 -10.53
C GLY A 166 -1.11 -0.81 -9.13
N ALA A 167 -0.97 0.17 -8.26
CA ALA A 167 -1.18 0.05 -6.85
C ALA A 167 -1.83 1.31 -6.27
N ALA A 168 -2.63 1.12 -5.23
CA ALA A 168 -3.22 2.20 -4.46
C ALA A 168 -3.07 1.93 -2.97
N ALA A 169 -2.49 2.87 -2.23
CA ALA A 169 -2.41 2.80 -0.77
C ALA A 169 -3.08 4.03 -0.15
N THR A 170 -3.78 3.82 0.96
CA THR A 170 -4.46 4.91 1.67
C THR A 170 -4.08 4.94 3.14
N SER A 171 -3.63 6.10 3.60
CA SER A 171 -3.40 6.40 5.01
C SER A 171 -4.43 7.42 5.49
N GLY A 172 -5.07 7.17 6.63
CA GLY A 172 -6.10 8.04 7.21
C GLY A 172 -6.38 7.74 8.68
N PHE A 173 -6.98 8.68 9.40
CA PHE A 173 -7.31 8.54 10.83
C PHE A 173 -8.61 7.80 11.12
N SER A 174 -9.49 7.65 10.11
CA SER A 174 -10.87 7.19 10.28
C SER A 174 -11.02 5.69 10.56
N LYS A 175 -10.07 4.84 10.11
CA LYS A 175 -10.18 3.37 10.23
C LYS A 175 -9.38 2.77 11.38
N ARG A 176 -8.39 3.49 11.92
CA ARG A 176 -7.49 3.02 13.00
C ARG A 176 -7.05 4.23 13.81
N GLY A 177 -7.67 4.43 14.97
CA GLY A 177 -7.34 5.55 15.86
C GLY A 177 -5.83 5.71 16.06
N GLN A 178 -5.32 6.92 15.81
CA GLN A 178 -4.05 7.48 16.30
C GLN A 178 -2.79 6.57 16.33
N HIS A 179 -2.65 5.58 15.43
CA HIS A 179 -1.45 4.71 15.42
C HIS A 179 -0.23 5.33 14.71
N ILE A 180 -0.41 6.47 14.02
CA ILE A 180 0.73 7.28 13.59
C ILE A 180 1.12 8.16 14.79
N ALA A 181 1.94 7.58 15.67
CA ALA A 181 2.46 8.30 16.82
C ALA A 181 3.30 9.51 16.35
N ASN A 182 3.21 10.62 17.07
CA ASN A 182 3.96 11.87 16.85
C ASN A 182 3.57 12.72 15.64
N LEU A 183 2.31 12.69 15.21
CA LEU A 183 1.83 13.69 14.26
C LEU A 183 1.70 15.05 14.94
N THR A 184 2.49 16.00 14.44
CA THR A 184 2.43 17.41 14.85
C THR A 184 1.50 18.24 13.97
N ASP A 185 1.10 17.69 12.82
CA ASP A 185 0.23 18.32 11.83
C ASP A 185 -0.98 17.41 11.51
N HIS A 186 -2.19 17.96 11.66
CA HIS A 186 -3.47 17.30 11.40
C HIS A 186 -4.25 17.95 10.24
N SER A 187 -3.56 18.67 9.35
CA SER A 187 -4.15 19.33 8.19
C SER A 187 -4.75 18.35 7.18
N LEU A 188 -4.20 17.14 7.07
CA LEU A 188 -4.74 16.04 6.27
C LEU A 188 -5.54 15.07 7.12
N LEU A 189 -6.68 14.61 6.62
CA LEU A 189 -7.47 13.52 7.21
C LEU A 189 -7.13 12.17 6.60
N GLN A 190 -6.83 12.19 5.30
CA GLN A 190 -6.52 11.02 4.49
C GLN A 190 -5.63 11.43 3.33
N ALA A 191 -4.75 10.53 2.92
CA ALA A 191 -4.00 10.61 1.68
C ALA A 191 -4.01 9.25 1.00
N THR A 192 -4.27 9.25 -0.30
CA THR A 192 -4.19 8.09 -1.18
C THR A 192 -3.12 8.32 -2.22
N ILE A 193 -2.25 7.35 -2.43
CA ILE A 193 -1.20 7.37 -3.45
C ILE A 193 -1.49 6.29 -4.48
N ILE A 194 -1.42 6.67 -5.75
CA ILE A 194 -1.45 5.78 -6.91
C ILE A 194 -0.03 5.66 -7.45
N SER A 195 0.44 4.43 -7.68
CA SER A 195 1.77 4.18 -8.25
C SER A 195 1.84 2.82 -8.93
N GLU A 196 2.99 2.44 -9.47
CA GLU A 196 3.21 1.10 -10.03
C GLU A 196 3.31 0.01 -8.96
N GLY A 197 3.89 0.32 -7.80
CA GLY A 197 4.21 -0.64 -6.74
C GLY A 197 3.71 -0.21 -5.36
N LEU A 198 3.02 -1.12 -4.68
CA LEU A 198 2.31 -0.79 -3.44
C LEU A 198 3.23 -0.42 -2.26
N THR A 199 4.48 -0.89 -2.24
CA THR A 199 5.47 -0.55 -1.22
C THR A 199 5.65 0.96 -1.11
N TRP A 200 5.90 1.62 -2.25
CA TRP A 200 6.13 3.06 -2.28
C TRP A 200 4.84 3.84 -2.14
N ALA A 201 3.71 3.33 -2.63
CA ALA A 201 2.41 3.93 -2.35
C ALA A 201 2.14 4.00 -0.83
N ASP A 202 2.36 2.92 -0.08
CA ASP A 202 2.10 2.84 1.38
C ASP A 202 3.06 3.78 2.16
N ILE A 203 4.33 3.82 1.76
CA ILE A 203 5.32 4.77 2.29
C ILE A 203 4.88 6.22 2.05
N TRP A 204 4.51 6.59 0.83
CA TRP A 204 4.11 7.96 0.50
C TRP A 204 2.78 8.35 1.14
N ALA A 205 1.83 7.43 1.27
CA ALA A 205 0.57 7.68 1.96
C ALA A 205 0.81 7.96 3.45
N THR A 206 1.67 7.16 4.09
CA THR A 206 2.09 7.38 5.49
C THR A 206 2.85 8.70 5.63
N THR A 207 3.76 8.98 4.69
CA THR A 207 4.55 10.22 4.63
C THR A 207 3.66 11.45 4.52
N ALA A 208 2.59 11.39 3.71
CA ALA A 208 1.66 12.51 3.56
C ALA A 208 1.05 12.91 4.90
N LEU A 209 0.56 11.94 5.68
CA LEU A 209 0.02 12.22 7.01
C LEU A 209 1.10 12.72 7.99
N ALA A 210 2.30 12.16 7.93
CA ALA A 210 3.43 12.60 8.76
C ALA A 210 3.89 14.03 8.47
N ALA A 211 3.94 14.39 7.19
CA ALA A 211 4.40 15.70 6.74
C ALA A 211 3.33 16.79 6.91
N GLY A 212 2.05 16.42 6.81
CA GLY A 212 0.96 17.39 6.67
C GLY A 212 0.92 18.01 5.27
N GLN A 213 -0.16 18.74 4.98
CA GLN A 213 -0.50 19.17 3.63
C GLN A 213 0.62 20.00 2.97
N GLN A 214 1.09 21.06 3.63
CA GLN A 214 1.99 22.02 3.00
C GLN A 214 3.36 21.42 2.68
N LYS A 215 3.91 20.62 3.58
CA LYS A 215 5.21 19.96 3.39
C LYS A 215 5.08 18.83 2.35
N PHE A 216 3.97 18.09 2.37
CA PHE A 216 3.75 17.04 1.39
C PHE A 216 3.57 17.57 -0.04
N ILE A 217 3.03 18.79 -0.23
CA ILE A 217 2.98 19.43 -1.55
C ILE A 217 4.37 19.59 -2.18
N ASN A 218 5.39 19.89 -1.38
CA ASN A 218 6.76 19.99 -1.89
C ASN A 218 7.29 18.61 -2.32
N LEU A 219 7.09 17.59 -1.48
CA LEU A 219 7.52 16.22 -1.74
C LEU A 219 6.82 15.63 -2.97
N LEU A 220 5.51 15.82 -3.09
CA LEU A 220 4.76 15.28 -4.23
C LEU A 220 5.22 15.93 -5.54
N THR A 221 5.59 17.21 -5.51
CA THR A 221 6.11 17.91 -6.70
C THR A 221 7.48 17.37 -7.09
N GLU A 222 8.38 17.23 -6.12
CA GLU A 222 9.74 16.71 -6.33
C GLU A 222 9.73 15.28 -6.88
N HIS A 223 8.84 14.43 -6.35
CA HIS A 223 8.78 13.00 -6.67
C HIS A 223 7.70 12.65 -7.70
N LYS A 224 7.04 13.65 -8.30
CA LYS A 224 5.99 13.49 -9.32
C LYS A 224 4.90 12.51 -8.92
N LEU A 225 4.42 12.61 -7.68
CA LEU A 225 3.43 11.66 -7.16
C LEU A 225 2.04 11.90 -7.79
N THR A 226 1.22 10.87 -7.77
CA THR A 226 -0.17 10.88 -8.24
C THR A 226 -1.08 10.32 -7.16
N GLY A 227 -2.26 10.92 -6.96
CA GLY A 227 -3.18 10.52 -5.90
C GLY A 227 -4.18 11.59 -5.46
N LEU A 228 -4.63 11.45 -4.22
CA LEU A 228 -5.68 12.25 -3.61
C LEU A 228 -5.33 12.61 -2.17
N MET A 229 -5.36 13.90 -1.82
CA MET A 229 -5.35 14.36 -0.42
C MET A 229 -6.75 14.79 -0.01
N ILE A 230 -7.14 14.51 1.24
CA ILE A 230 -8.40 14.95 1.80
C ILE A 230 -8.13 15.69 3.11
N THR A 231 -8.58 16.94 3.19
CA THR A 231 -8.53 17.77 4.40
C THR A 231 -9.90 17.83 5.08
N SER A 232 -9.99 18.55 6.20
CA SER A 232 -11.27 18.87 6.82
C SER A 232 -12.18 19.77 5.97
N LYS A 233 -11.71 20.35 4.87
CA LYS A 233 -12.50 21.28 4.03
C LYS A 233 -12.60 20.87 2.58
N THR A 234 -11.57 20.22 2.04
CA THR A 234 -11.39 20.03 0.60
C THR A 234 -10.87 18.64 0.27
N ILE A 235 -11.21 18.19 -0.94
CA ILE A 235 -10.58 17.07 -1.61
C ILE A 235 -9.64 17.67 -2.66
N ILE A 236 -8.38 17.23 -2.67
CA ILE A 236 -7.30 17.81 -3.48
C ILE A 236 -6.66 16.67 -4.28
N PRO A 237 -7.13 16.42 -5.52
CA PRO A 237 -6.46 15.49 -6.42
C PRO A 237 -5.10 16.04 -6.87
N PHE A 238 -4.16 15.16 -7.18
CA PHE A 238 -2.88 15.52 -7.77
C PHE A 238 -2.38 14.42 -8.72
N SER A 239 -1.62 14.80 -9.75
CA SER A 239 -1.01 13.88 -10.71
C SER A 239 0.35 14.39 -11.14
N GLU A 240 1.34 13.50 -11.25
CA GLU A 240 2.69 13.80 -11.72
C GLU A 240 3.31 15.03 -11.01
N GLY A 241 3.02 15.18 -9.72
CA GLY A 241 3.50 16.26 -8.87
C GLY A 241 2.78 17.59 -9.02
N ARG A 242 1.60 17.62 -9.65
CA ARG A 242 0.77 18.83 -9.82
C ARG A 242 -0.57 18.65 -9.13
N LEU A 243 -1.01 19.68 -8.40
CA LEU A 243 -2.35 19.71 -7.83
C LEU A 243 -3.37 19.99 -8.95
N ALA A 244 -4.54 19.35 -8.87
CA ALA A 244 -5.65 19.62 -9.75
C ALA A 244 -6.13 21.06 -9.59
N ASP A 245 -6.28 21.79 -10.70
CA ASP A 245 -6.82 23.14 -10.72
C ASP A 245 -8.29 23.08 -11.13
N ALA A 246 -9.18 23.27 -10.13
CA ALA A 246 -10.62 23.22 -10.32
C ALA A 246 -11.15 24.35 -11.21
N GLU A 247 -10.43 25.47 -11.36
CA GLU A 247 -10.85 26.57 -12.24
C GLU A 247 -10.52 26.28 -13.71
N LYS A 248 -9.51 25.43 -13.95
CA LYS A 248 -9.03 25.13 -15.31
C LYS A 248 -9.53 23.79 -15.86
N ASN A 249 -10.22 22.97 -15.06
CA ASN A 249 -10.58 21.58 -15.41
C ASN A 249 -9.36 20.79 -15.93
N THR A 250 -8.18 21.03 -15.35
CA THR A 250 -6.93 20.37 -15.76
C THR A 250 -6.22 19.74 -14.57
N ILE A 251 -5.59 18.60 -14.83
CA ILE A 251 -4.57 17.97 -13.98
C ILE A 251 -3.35 17.72 -14.87
#